data_AF-W0RG04-F1
#
_entry.id   AF-W0RG04-F1
#
_cell.length_a   1.000
_cell.length_b   1.000
_cell.length_c   1.000
_cell.angle_alpha   90.00
_cell.angle_beta   90.00
_cell.angle_gamma   90.00
#
_symmetry.space_group_name_H-M   'P 1'
#
loop_
_entity.id
_entity.type
_entity.pdbx_description
1 polymer ?
#
loop_
_entity_poly.entity_id
_entity_poly.type
_entity_poly.pdbx_seq_one_letter_code
_entity_poly.pdbx_strand_id
1 'polypeptide(L)'
;MPPAGRLRSRACCALLVSLAVSLAACGADGVAPTGPHGTAGGPAQVLLTVALPALDTARDGRYEAWVVDAGETRRSIGRFATGGSYTLASPVADPTAIEITLERPDDADAVPSAQLLLRGRVQRGHADLGYAGAVTQNDLPLRPSPGQFTMFTPSDNDSLGYPSNEQSGVWLFNMAPAQTAQRDYYVRLTPLQSGWTYEGWMVRDLDRPNAIWLSYGKFVPDWTSAVNQPDDTGWGPFSGVLDFRRARLEDFPGDDWISNPLRLPWRADLTLPLDLREKDAQGRMRWSHVITIEPATDRGEPVTTERPFVLHPYVDAFGDLGPGIARTITAHLETMPRGTADVR
;
A
#
# COMPACT_ATOMS: atom_id res chain seq x y z
N MET A 1 49.92 -26.01 3.84
CA MET A 1 51.04 -26.16 2.87
C MET A 1 50.45 -26.23 1.47
N PRO A 2 51.02 -25.51 0.49
CA PRO A 2 50.37 -24.98 -0.73
C PRO A 2 50.66 -25.90 -1.96
N PRO A 3 50.47 -25.55 -3.27
CA PRO A 3 50.75 -24.28 -3.99
C PRO A 3 49.50 -23.67 -4.69
N ALA A 4 49.33 -22.35 -4.84
CA ALA A 4 50.10 -21.32 -5.57
C ALA A 4 49.97 -21.40 -7.12
N GLY A 5 49.17 -20.50 -7.70
CA GLY A 5 49.10 -20.22 -9.14
C GLY A 5 48.94 -18.71 -9.36
N ARG A 6 49.92 -18.11 -10.06
CA ARG A 6 50.18 -16.66 -10.15
C ARG A 6 49.33 -15.91 -11.18
N LEU A 7 49.00 -14.67 -10.82
CA LEU A 7 48.98 -13.40 -11.58
C LEU A 7 49.03 -13.46 -13.12
N ARG A 8 48.16 -12.67 -13.76
CA ARG A 8 48.56 -11.69 -14.80
C ARG A 8 47.62 -10.48 -14.84
N SER A 9 48.17 -9.35 -14.42
CA SER A 9 47.72 -7.98 -14.69
C SER A 9 47.87 -7.65 -16.18
N ARG A 10 46.87 -6.97 -16.76
CA ARG A 10 47.03 -6.16 -17.97
C ARG A 10 46.26 -4.86 -17.79
N ALA A 11 47.02 -3.79 -17.61
CA ALA A 11 46.60 -2.42 -17.87
C ALA A 11 46.35 -2.23 -19.38
N CYS A 12 45.38 -1.38 -19.75
CA CYS A 12 45.47 -0.63 -20.99
C CYS A 12 44.63 0.65 -20.92
N CYS A 13 45.35 1.76 -21.01
CA CYS A 13 45.08 3.07 -21.61
C CYS A 13 43.70 3.74 -21.45
N ALA A 14 43.77 4.91 -20.80
CA ALA A 14 42.91 6.06 -20.99
C ALA A 14 42.96 6.61 -22.43
N LEU A 15 41.86 7.21 -22.89
CA LEU A 15 41.91 8.30 -23.86
C LEU A 15 40.77 9.30 -23.58
N LEU A 16 41.15 10.45 -23.04
CA LEU A 16 40.37 11.68 -23.00
C LEU A 16 40.49 12.37 -24.36
N VAL A 17 39.38 12.76 -24.99
CA VAL A 17 39.38 13.73 -26.08
C VAL A 17 38.26 14.74 -25.81
N SER A 18 38.66 15.86 -25.24
CA SER A 18 37.92 17.13 -25.20
C SER A 18 38.16 17.89 -26.50
N LEU A 19 37.10 18.24 -27.23
CA LEU A 19 37.17 19.13 -28.38
C LEU A 19 36.18 20.29 -28.17
N ALA A 20 36.73 21.44 -27.79
CA ALA A 20 36.06 22.73 -27.83
C ALA A 20 36.47 23.42 -29.14
N VAL A 21 35.50 23.81 -29.96
CA VAL A 21 35.71 24.76 -31.06
C VAL A 21 34.64 25.83 -30.95
N SER A 22 35.10 27.02 -30.55
CA SER A 22 34.40 28.29 -30.65
C SER A 22 34.66 28.91 -32.02
N LEU A 23 33.60 29.22 -32.76
CA LEU A 23 33.63 30.17 -33.88
C LEU A 23 32.46 31.15 -33.73
N ALA A 24 32.81 32.39 -33.44
CA ALA A 24 31.96 33.56 -33.58
C ALA A 24 31.92 33.97 -35.06
N ALA A 25 30.75 34.37 -35.55
CA ALA A 25 30.61 35.17 -36.76
C ALA A 25 29.45 36.15 -36.58
N CYS A 26 29.73 37.42 -36.89
CA CYS A 26 28.91 38.59 -36.67
C CYS A 26 27.78 38.75 -37.70
N GLY A 27 26.64 39.28 -37.23
CA GLY A 27 25.98 40.46 -37.78
C GLY A 27 25.12 40.31 -39.04
N ALA A 28 23.80 40.48 -38.87
CA ALA A 28 22.98 41.30 -39.76
C ALA A 28 21.68 41.71 -39.05
N ASP A 29 21.37 43.00 -39.09
CA ASP A 29 20.18 43.64 -38.53
C ASP A 29 18.88 43.06 -39.11
N GLY A 30 17.95 42.72 -38.23
CA GLY A 30 16.63 42.20 -38.58
C GLY A 30 15.61 42.59 -37.52
N VAL A 31 14.93 43.71 -37.76
CA VAL A 31 13.59 44.11 -37.31
C VAL A 31 12.99 43.27 -36.17
N ALA A 32 12.93 43.88 -34.98
CA ALA A 32 12.21 43.32 -33.84
C ALA A 32 10.71 43.12 -34.18
N PRO A 33 10.15 41.92 -34.01
CA PRO A 33 8.71 41.76 -33.88
C PRO A 33 8.32 42.22 -32.47
N THR A 34 7.75 43.41 -32.38
CA THR A 34 6.96 43.87 -31.23
C THR A 34 5.61 43.13 -31.24
N GLY A 35 5.62 41.89 -30.75
CA GLY A 35 4.44 41.16 -30.32
C GLY A 35 4.42 41.08 -28.79
N PRO A 36 3.25 41.08 -28.13
CA PRO A 36 3.16 41.28 -26.69
C PRO A 36 3.67 40.04 -25.96
N HIS A 37 4.92 40.06 -25.54
CA HIS A 37 5.29 39.38 -24.31
C HIS A 37 4.57 40.11 -23.17
N GLY A 38 3.36 39.66 -22.87
CA GLY A 38 2.71 39.94 -21.61
C GLY A 38 3.50 39.27 -20.48
N THR A 39 4.61 39.86 -20.08
CA THR A 39 5.23 39.61 -18.78
C THR A 39 4.43 40.36 -17.73
N ALA A 40 3.34 39.72 -17.29
CA ALA A 40 2.74 39.87 -15.95
C ALA A 40 1.72 38.74 -15.71
N GLY A 41 2.09 37.49 -16.03
CA GLY A 41 1.37 36.34 -15.50
C GLY A 41 1.79 36.14 -14.05
N GLY A 42 0.84 36.16 -13.11
CA GLY A 42 1.13 35.70 -11.75
C GLY A 42 1.68 34.27 -11.74
N PRO A 43 2.17 33.76 -10.60
CA PRO A 43 2.55 32.35 -10.52
C PRO A 43 1.35 31.49 -10.95
N ALA A 44 1.63 30.46 -11.76
CA ALA A 44 0.61 29.51 -12.20
C ALA A 44 -0.14 28.96 -10.98
N GLN A 45 -1.43 28.68 -11.12
CA GLN A 45 -2.27 28.19 -10.03
C GLN A 45 -2.72 26.76 -10.32
N VAL A 46 -2.72 25.93 -9.28
CA VAL A 46 -3.30 24.58 -9.31
C VAL A 46 -4.56 24.60 -8.46
N LEU A 47 -5.71 24.40 -9.10
CA LEU A 47 -6.97 24.11 -8.42
C LEU A 47 -7.05 22.60 -8.23
N LEU A 48 -6.79 22.14 -7.00
CA LEU A 48 -6.76 20.73 -6.63
C LEU A 48 -8.06 20.36 -5.93
N THR A 49 -8.71 19.27 -6.32
CA THR A 49 -9.84 18.68 -5.59
C THR A 49 -9.57 17.20 -5.35
N VAL A 50 -9.57 16.78 -4.09
CA VAL A 50 -9.17 15.42 -3.69
C VAL A 50 -10.14 14.81 -2.69
N ALA A 51 -10.49 13.55 -2.92
CA ALA A 51 -11.24 12.70 -1.99
C ALA A 51 -10.23 11.88 -1.19
N LEU A 52 -9.83 12.44 -0.04
CA LEU A 52 -8.89 11.82 0.89
C LEU A 52 -9.47 11.82 2.31
N PRO A 53 -9.27 10.74 3.07
CA PRO A 53 -9.66 10.68 4.47
C PRO A 53 -8.85 11.67 5.31
N ALA A 54 -9.35 12.01 6.50
CA ALA A 54 -8.60 12.85 7.42
C ALA A 54 -7.49 12.04 8.10
N LEU A 55 -6.31 12.66 8.25
CA LEU A 55 -5.15 12.09 8.93
C LEU A 55 -5.04 12.62 10.36
N ASP A 56 -4.61 11.77 11.30
CA ASP A 56 -4.05 12.24 12.56
C ASP A 56 -2.63 12.78 12.29
N THR A 57 -2.46 14.10 12.32
CA THR A 57 -1.17 14.69 11.93
C THR A 57 -0.01 14.37 12.86
N ALA A 58 -0.28 13.95 14.12
CA ALA A 58 0.77 13.59 15.05
C ALA A 58 1.29 12.17 14.81
N ARG A 59 0.47 11.32 14.19
CA ARG A 59 0.73 9.89 14.01
C ARG A 59 0.91 9.50 12.56
N ASP A 60 -0.04 9.90 11.72
CA ASP A 60 -0.11 9.52 10.30
C ASP A 60 0.68 10.51 9.43
N GLY A 61 0.72 11.77 9.85
CA GLY A 61 1.43 12.84 9.17
C GLY A 61 0.50 13.71 8.31
N ARG A 62 0.96 14.13 7.13
CA ARG A 62 0.23 15.05 6.25
C ARG A 62 0.29 14.58 4.81
N TYR A 63 -0.68 15.01 4.02
CA TYR A 63 -0.55 14.95 2.57
C TYR A 63 0.27 16.13 2.06
N GLU A 64 1.07 15.90 1.03
CA GLU A 64 1.77 16.96 0.31
C GLU A 64 1.50 16.84 -1.19
N ALA A 65 1.12 17.95 -1.81
CA ALA A 65 0.93 18.05 -3.25
C ALA A 65 2.21 18.57 -3.92
N TRP A 66 2.54 17.95 -5.05
CA TRP A 66 3.73 18.23 -5.84
C TRP A 66 3.35 18.46 -7.30
N VAL A 67 4.03 19.42 -7.93
CA VAL A 67 4.06 19.53 -9.39
C VAL A 67 5.33 18.89 -9.92
N VAL A 68 5.22 18.22 -11.05
CA VAL A 68 6.34 17.63 -11.79
C VAL A 68 6.57 18.45 -13.05
N ASP A 69 7.81 18.86 -13.32
CA ASP A 69 8.15 19.57 -14.56
C ASP A 69 8.58 18.62 -15.70
N ALA A 70 8.92 19.16 -16.87
CA ALA A 70 9.35 18.37 -18.02
C ALA A 70 10.70 17.65 -17.81
N GLY A 71 11.46 18.04 -16.79
CA GLY A 71 12.70 17.39 -16.37
C GLY A 71 12.49 16.37 -15.25
N GLU A 72 11.25 15.98 -14.95
CA GLU A 72 10.87 15.09 -13.84
C GLU A 72 11.26 15.62 -12.44
N THR A 73 11.49 16.94 -12.33
CA THR A 73 11.78 17.57 -11.05
C THR A 73 10.47 17.82 -10.31
N ARG A 74 10.42 17.39 -9.05
CA ARG A 74 9.27 17.53 -8.17
C ARG A 74 9.42 18.80 -7.32
N ARG A 75 8.35 19.59 -7.23
CA ARG A 75 8.29 20.82 -6.44
C ARG A 75 7.04 20.81 -5.59
N SER A 76 7.18 20.96 -4.28
CA SER A 76 6.04 21.06 -3.38
C SER A 76 5.22 22.33 -3.68
N ILE A 77 3.90 22.20 -3.65
CA ILE A 77 2.95 23.29 -3.84
C ILE A 77 2.00 23.46 -2.64
N GLY A 78 2.10 22.59 -1.63
CA GLY A 78 1.35 22.75 -0.38
C GLY A 78 1.11 21.44 0.37
N ARG A 79 0.88 21.56 1.69
CA ARG A 79 0.56 20.47 2.60
C ARG A 79 -0.86 20.61 3.16
N PHE A 80 -1.53 19.49 3.38
CA PHE A 80 -2.89 19.43 3.95
C PHE A 80 -3.08 18.10 4.72
N ALA A 81 -4.17 17.97 5.48
CA ALA A 81 -4.39 16.79 6.34
C ALA A 81 -5.72 16.07 6.03
N THR A 82 -6.49 16.55 5.05
CA THR A 82 -7.79 15.98 4.70
C THR A 82 -8.13 16.27 3.24
N GLY A 83 -9.07 15.54 2.67
CA GLY A 83 -9.63 15.82 1.35
C GLY A 83 -10.33 17.18 1.30
N GLY A 84 -10.53 17.70 0.09
CA GLY A 84 -11.15 19.01 -0.12
C GLY A 84 -10.71 19.65 -1.43
N SER A 85 -11.05 20.93 -1.57
CA SER A 85 -10.62 21.77 -2.69
C SER A 85 -9.62 22.82 -2.22
N TYR A 86 -8.52 22.96 -2.95
CA TYR A 86 -7.38 23.82 -2.64
C TYR A 86 -6.99 24.64 -3.87
N THR A 87 -6.59 25.89 -3.66
CA THR A 87 -5.92 26.71 -4.69
C THR A 87 -4.48 26.91 -4.25
N LEU A 88 -3.56 26.32 -4.98
CA LEU A 88 -2.15 26.25 -4.64
C LEU A 88 -1.32 27.01 -5.68
N ALA A 89 -0.32 27.76 -5.23
CA ALA A 89 0.61 28.43 -6.13
C ALA A 89 1.63 27.43 -6.66
N SER A 90 1.78 27.37 -7.98
CA SER A 90 2.77 26.53 -8.66
C SER A 90 4.00 27.37 -9.04
N PRO A 91 5.21 26.91 -8.67
CA PRO A 91 6.45 27.49 -9.18
C PRO A 91 6.76 27.03 -10.61
N VAL A 92 5.98 26.10 -11.17
CA VAL A 92 6.15 25.54 -12.53
C VAL A 92 4.98 26.03 -13.39
N ALA A 93 5.29 26.74 -14.47
CA ALA A 93 4.28 27.29 -15.38
C ALA A 93 3.52 26.18 -16.13
N ASP A 94 4.25 25.19 -16.63
CA ASP A 94 3.72 24.08 -17.44
C ASP A 94 4.11 22.72 -16.81
N PRO A 95 3.47 22.32 -15.69
CA PRO A 95 3.73 21.02 -15.08
C PRO A 95 3.25 19.88 -16.00
N THR A 96 3.98 18.77 -16.00
CA THR A 96 3.67 17.56 -16.76
C THR A 96 2.83 16.57 -15.95
N ALA A 97 2.89 16.63 -14.62
CA ALA A 97 2.09 15.81 -13.72
C ALA A 97 1.85 16.51 -12.38
N ILE A 98 0.84 16.03 -11.67
CA ILE A 98 0.55 16.35 -10.28
C ILE A 98 0.66 15.04 -9.47
N GLU A 99 1.33 15.12 -8.33
CA GLU A 99 1.54 14.00 -7.41
C GLU A 99 1.08 14.38 -6.00
N ILE A 100 0.54 13.44 -5.25
CA ILE A 100 0.23 13.60 -3.83
C ILE A 100 0.86 12.46 -3.06
N THR A 101 1.63 12.80 -2.05
CA THR A 101 2.32 11.85 -1.17
C THR A 101 1.75 11.90 0.25
N LEU A 102 2.02 10.86 1.03
CA LEU A 102 1.86 10.83 2.47
C LEU A 102 3.20 11.10 3.15
N GLU A 103 3.35 12.28 3.72
CA GLU A 103 4.53 12.69 4.49
C GLU A 103 4.36 12.34 5.96
N ARG A 104 5.28 11.53 6.51
CA ARG A 104 5.22 11.09 7.92
C ARG A 104 5.50 12.25 8.88
N PRO A 105 5.05 12.19 10.15
CA PRO A 105 5.22 13.29 11.11
C PRO A 105 6.69 13.71 11.33
N ASP A 106 7.63 12.79 11.14
CA ASP A 106 9.07 12.97 11.29
C ASP A 106 9.81 13.25 9.96
N ASP A 107 9.08 13.32 8.84
CA ASP A 107 9.67 13.69 7.55
C ASP A 107 9.85 15.22 7.45
N ALA A 108 11.11 15.64 7.42
CA ALA A 108 11.50 17.04 7.39
C ALA A 108 12.23 17.43 6.10
N ASP A 109 12.48 16.48 5.20
CA ASP A 109 13.18 16.79 3.97
C ASP A 109 12.24 17.43 2.93
N ALA A 110 12.84 17.97 1.86
CA ALA A 110 12.12 18.66 0.79
C ALA A 110 11.94 17.76 -0.45
N VAL A 111 12.05 16.45 -0.25
CA VAL A 111 11.88 15.42 -1.26
C VAL A 111 10.54 14.74 -1.00
N PRO A 112 9.81 14.35 -2.05
CA PRO A 112 8.59 13.56 -1.87
C PRO A 112 8.90 12.22 -1.22
N SER A 113 8.11 11.86 -0.21
CA SER A 113 8.18 10.53 0.41
C SER A 113 7.93 9.41 -0.59
N ALA A 114 8.39 8.20 -0.25
CA ALA A 114 8.15 7.00 -1.04
C ALA A 114 6.66 6.58 -1.10
N GLN A 115 5.83 7.13 -0.20
CA GLN A 115 4.39 6.87 -0.11
C GLN A 115 3.61 7.76 -1.08
N LEU A 116 3.88 7.60 -2.39
CA LEU A 116 3.09 8.24 -3.44
C LEU A 116 1.67 7.65 -3.45
N LEU A 117 0.68 8.50 -3.23
CA LEU A 117 -0.71 8.12 -3.02
C LEU A 117 -1.57 8.35 -4.26
N LEU A 118 -1.41 9.51 -4.90
CA LEU A 118 -2.12 9.87 -6.11
C LEU A 118 -1.16 10.45 -7.14
N ARG A 119 -1.39 10.14 -8.41
CA ARG A 119 -0.69 10.74 -9.53
C ARG A 119 -1.65 10.97 -10.69
N GLY A 120 -1.42 12.03 -11.45
CA GLY A 120 -2.09 12.26 -12.73
C GLY A 120 -1.23 13.08 -13.67
N ARG A 121 -1.25 12.73 -14.95
CA ARG A 121 -0.56 13.49 -16.00
C ARG A 121 -1.40 14.70 -16.40
N VAL A 122 -0.76 15.85 -16.49
CA VAL A 122 -1.41 17.08 -16.97
C VAL A 122 -1.54 17.02 -18.49
N GLN A 123 -2.78 17.15 -18.97
CA GLN A 123 -3.12 17.22 -20.38
C GLN A 123 -4.08 18.39 -20.59
N ARG A 124 -3.68 19.36 -21.43
CA ARG A 124 -4.47 20.58 -21.69
C ARG A 124 -4.85 21.32 -20.41
N GLY A 125 -3.93 21.38 -19.44
CA GLY A 125 -4.14 22.04 -18.15
C GLY A 125 -4.99 21.24 -17.15
N HIS A 126 -5.36 19.99 -17.43
CA HIS A 126 -6.17 19.16 -16.53
C HIS A 126 -5.47 17.84 -16.20
N ALA A 127 -5.63 17.33 -14.99
CA ALA A 127 -5.17 16.00 -14.59
C ALA A 127 -6.21 15.27 -13.73
N ASP A 128 -6.54 14.03 -14.11
CA ASP A 128 -7.24 13.08 -13.25
C ASP A 128 -6.21 12.37 -12.36
N LEU A 129 -6.38 12.45 -11.04
CA LEU A 129 -5.48 11.88 -10.05
C LEU A 129 -6.05 10.55 -9.54
N GLY A 130 -5.25 9.49 -9.62
CA GLY A 130 -5.64 8.15 -9.16
C GLY A 130 -4.50 7.42 -8.46
N TYR A 131 -4.86 6.31 -7.80
CA TYR A 131 -3.90 5.44 -7.12
C TYR A 131 -3.10 4.56 -8.10
N ALA A 132 -3.62 4.31 -9.31
CA ALA A 132 -2.94 3.47 -10.29
C ALA A 132 -1.62 4.14 -10.71
N GLY A 133 -0.51 3.40 -10.64
CA GLY A 133 0.83 3.93 -10.92
C GLY A 133 1.48 4.69 -9.76
N ALA A 134 0.67 5.24 -8.86
CA ALA A 134 1.11 5.85 -7.61
C ALA A 134 1.34 4.80 -6.50
N VAL A 135 0.33 3.99 -6.24
CA VAL A 135 0.31 2.93 -5.23
C VAL A 135 0.63 1.57 -5.85
N THR A 136 0.09 1.29 -7.03
CA THR A 136 0.29 0.02 -7.77
C THR A 136 1.37 0.16 -8.83
N GLN A 137 2.04 -0.95 -9.15
CA GLN A 137 3.05 -0.99 -10.21
C GLN A 137 2.40 -0.95 -11.61
N ASN A 138 3.12 -0.37 -12.57
CA ASN A 138 2.79 -0.40 -14.01
C ASN A 138 1.38 0.10 -14.36
N ASP A 139 0.86 1.09 -13.62
CA ASP A 139 -0.49 1.63 -13.80
C ASP A 139 -1.61 0.57 -13.71
N LEU A 140 -1.33 -0.56 -13.05
CA LEU A 140 -2.30 -1.67 -12.93
C LEU A 140 -3.41 -1.31 -11.94
N PRO A 141 -4.68 -1.61 -12.25
CA PRO A 141 -5.74 -1.49 -11.26
C PRO A 141 -5.57 -2.54 -10.16
N LEU A 142 -6.19 -2.30 -9.01
CA LEU A 142 -6.40 -3.35 -8.02
C LEU A 142 -7.30 -4.45 -8.59
N ARG A 143 -7.04 -5.70 -8.23
CA ARG A 143 -7.78 -6.86 -8.75
C ARG A 143 -9.17 -6.90 -8.11
N PRO A 144 -10.28 -6.91 -8.89
CA PRO A 144 -11.63 -6.90 -8.32
C PRO A 144 -11.97 -8.10 -7.41
N SER A 145 -11.36 -9.25 -7.69
CA SER A 145 -11.53 -10.50 -6.93
C SER A 145 -10.19 -11.22 -6.88
N PRO A 146 -9.28 -10.87 -5.94
CA PRO A 146 -7.92 -11.41 -5.92
C PRO A 146 -7.87 -12.89 -5.51
N GLY A 147 -8.91 -13.41 -4.86
CA GLY A 147 -8.97 -14.81 -4.46
C GLY A 147 -9.94 -15.03 -3.32
N GLN A 148 -9.57 -15.94 -2.43
CA GLN A 148 -10.39 -16.33 -1.30
C GLN A 148 -9.61 -16.25 0.01
N PHE A 149 -10.36 -16.19 1.11
CA PHE A 149 -9.86 -16.46 2.45
C PHE A 149 -10.76 -17.50 3.11
N THR A 150 -10.33 -18.00 4.26
CA THR A 150 -11.06 -19.03 4.99
C THR A 150 -10.92 -18.87 6.50
N MET A 151 -11.91 -19.41 7.21
CA MET A 151 -11.96 -19.50 8.66
C MET A 151 -11.68 -20.94 9.07
N PHE A 152 -10.40 -21.30 9.17
CA PHE A 152 -9.98 -22.51 9.86
C PHE A 152 -8.67 -22.20 10.57
N THR A 153 -8.33 -23.07 11.52
CA THR A 153 -7.19 -22.86 12.39
C THR A 153 -6.24 -24.04 12.25
N PRO A 154 -5.14 -23.93 11.47
CA PRO A 154 -4.24 -25.03 11.27
C PRO A 154 -3.35 -25.33 12.49
N SER A 155 -3.17 -24.37 13.42
CA SER A 155 -2.27 -24.55 14.56
C SER A 155 -2.73 -25.58 15.61
N ASP A 156 -4.01 -25.97 15.62
CA ASP A 156 -4.54 -27.04 16.48
C ASP A 156 -4.56 -28.43 15.79
N ASN A 157 -4.03 -28.52 14.57
CA ASN A 157 -4.37 -29.59 13.64
C ASN A 157 -3.33 -30.73 13.53
N ASP A 158 -2.40 -30.85 14.48
CA ASP A 158 -1.38 -31.91 14.43
C ASP A 158 -1.96 -33.35 14.48
N SER A 159 -3.25 -33.53 14.83
CA SER A 159 -3.88 -34.85 14.97
C SER A 159 -5.29 -35.03 14.35
N LEU A 160 -5.95 -33.97 13.88
CA LEU A 160 -7.36 -34.00 13.48
C LEU A 160 -7.61 -33.91 11.96
N GLY A 161 -6.57 -33.63 11.17
CA GLY A 161 -6.63 -33.58 9.71
C GLY A 161 -7.12 -32.23 9.17
N TYR A 162 -6.60 -31.86 7.99
CA TYR A 162 -6.93 -30.60 7.33
C TYR A 162 -8.23 -30.71 6.51
N PRO A 163 -9.16 -29.72 6.58
CA PRO A 163 -9.19 -28.54 7.45
C PRO A 163 -9.69 -28.83 8.88
N SER A 164 -9.27 -28.05 9.88
CA SER A 164 -9.84 -28.11 11.23
C SER A 164 -11.28 -27.56 11.26
N ASN A 165 -12.09 -28.03 12.21
CA ASN A 165 -13.43 -27.49 12.45
C ASN A 165 -13.42 -26.24 13.35
N GLU A 166 -12.26 -25.90 13.88
CA GLU A 166 -12.02 -24.69 14.67
C GLU A 166 -11.98 -23.48 13.71
N GLN A 167 -12.56 -22.35 14.11
CA GLN A 167 -12.77 -21.17 13.25
C GLN A 167 -12.31 -19.84 13.85
N SER A 168 -11.32 -19.87 14.73
CA SER A 168 -10.71 -18.70 15.37
C SER A 168 -9.51 -18.19 14.59
N GLY A 169 -9.31 -18.64 13.36
CA GLY A 169 -8.18 -18.29 12.51
C GLY A 169 -8.58 -17.90 11.11
N VAL A 170 -7.65 -17.23 10.42
CA VAL A 170 -7.84 -16.73 9.06
C VAL A 170 -6.59 -16.96 8.23
N TRP A 171 -6.79 -17.51 7.04
CA TRP A 171 -5.69 -17.80 6.10
C TRP A 171 -6.03 -17.39 4.68
N LEU A 172 -5.03 -16.87 3.98
CA LEU A 172 -5.16 -16.21 2.69
C LEU A 172 -4.72 -17.12 1.53
N PHE A 173 -5.59 -18.05 1.14
CA PHE A 173 -5.40 -18.91 -0.04
C PHE A 173 -6.74 -19.41 -0.59
N ASN A 174 -6.73 -19.90 -1.84
CA ASN A 174 -7.93 -20.42 -2.49
C ASN A 174 -8.20 -21.85 -2.07
N MET A 175 -9.12 -22.06 -1.13
CA MET A 175 -9.61 -23.40 -0.77
C MET A 175 -10.39 -24.09 -1.89
N ALA A 176 -11.00 -23.31 -2.79
CA ALA A 176 -11.70 -23.84 -3.95
C ALA A 176 -11.13 -23.24 -5.25
N PRO A 177 -9.89 -23.62 -5.66
CA PRO A 177 -9.22 -23.06 -6.84
C PRO A 177 -10.08 -23.10 -8.10
N ALA A 178 -10.81 -24.19 -8.32
CA ALA A 178 -11.67 -24.34 -9.51
C ALA A 178 -12.80 -23.28 -9.59
N GLN A 179 -13.13 -22.63 -8.48
CA GLN A 179 -14.15 -21.57 -8.40
C GLN A 179 -13.56 -20.16 -8.56
N THR A 180 -12.24 -20.01 -8.63
CA THR A 180 -11.58 -18.72 -8.80
C THR A 180 -11.18 -18.47 -10.25
N ALA A 181 -11.00 -17.20 -10.61
CA ALA A 181 -10.59 -16.81 -11.97
C ALA A 181 -9.19 -17.35 -12.33
N GLN A 182 -8.28 -17.34 -11.34
CA GLN A 182 -6.90 -17.78 -11.47
C GLN A 182 -6.72 -19.31 -11.52
N ARG A 183 -7.68 -20.09 -10.99
CA ARG A 183 -7.65 -21.57 -10.97
C ARG A 183 -6.39 -22.16 -10.33
N ASP A 184 -5.86 -21.49 -9.31
CA ASP A 184 -4.74 -21.95 -8.50
C ASP A 184 -5.02 -21.77 -7.00
N TYR A 185 -4.09 -22.18 -6.15
CA TYR A 185 -4.22 -22.09 -4.69
C TYR A 185 -3.88 -20.69 -4.14
N TYR A 186 -3.32 -19.78 -4.95
CA TYR A 186 -2.78 -18.51 -4.43
C TYR A 186 -3.79 -17.38 -4.54
N VAL A 187 -3.88 -16.55 -3.51
CA VAL A 187 -4.48 -15.22 -3.69
C VAL A 187 -3.55 -14.41 -4.59
N ARG A 188 -4.14 -13.74 -5.58
CA ARG A 188 -3.44 -12.93 -6.58
C ARG A 188 -3.72 -11.46 -6.28
N LEU A 189 -2.77 -10.72 -5.72
CA LEU A 189 -2.89 -9.28 -5.45
C LEU A 189 -2.10 -8.45 -6.46
N THR A 190 -2.56 -7.25 -6.78
CA THR A 190 -1.81 -6.34 -7.66
C THR A 190 -0.49 -5.94 -6.98
N PRO A 191 0.68 -6.05 -7.65
CA PRO A 191 1.94 -5.61 -7.09
C PRO A 191 1.94 -4.12 -6.74
N LEU A 192 2.54 -3.76 -5.61
CA LEU A 192 2.59 -2.40 -5.07
C LEU A 192 3.94 -1.73 -5.35
N GLN A 193 3.96 -0.39 -5.42
CA GLN A 193 5.19 0.38 -5.44
C GLN A 193 5.98 0.19 -4.12
N SER A 194 7.30 0.40 -4.14
CA SER A 194 8.21 0.05 -3.03
C SER A 194 7.96 0.76 -1.70
N GLY A 195 7.13 1.81 -1.67
CA GLY A 195 6.70 2.51 -0.45
C GLY A 195 5.53 1.86 0.28
N TRP A 196 4.94 0.80 -0.29
CA TRP A 196 3.67 0.21 0.17
C TRP A 196 3.78 -1.30 0.40
N THR A 197 2.99 -1.82 1.35
CA THR A 197 2.80 -3.25 1.63
C THR A 197 1.32 -3.56 1.81
N TYR A 198 0.91 -4.82 1.67
CA TYR A 198 -0.41 -5.24 2.15
C TYR A 198 -0.32 -5.64 3.62
N GLU A 199 -1.42 -5.42 4.34
CA GLU A 199 -1.65 -5.96 5.67
C GLU A 199 -3.06 -6.53 5.79
N GLY A 200 -3.17 -7.63 6.50
CA GLY A 200 -4.40 -8.34 6.70
C GLY A 200 -4.99 -8.12 8.09
N TRP A 201 -6.30 -7.93 8.19
CA TRP A 201 -6.96 -7.56 9.43
C TRP A 201 -8.26 -8.31 9.70
N MET A 202 -8.46 -8.61 10.97
CA MET A 202 -9.73 -8.91 11.61
C MET A 202 -10.29 -7.68 12.27
N VAL A 203 -11.50 -7.29 11.86
CA VAL A 203 -12.14 -6.08 12.37
C VAL A 203 -13.46 -6.42 13.01
N ARG A 204 -13.55 -6.25 14.33
CA ARG A 204 -14.81 -6.32 15.06
C ARG A 204 -15.47 -4.96 15.09
N ASP A 205 -16.76 -4.92 14.78
CA ASP A 205 -17.60 -3.72 14.72
C ASP A 205 -17.02 -2.65 13.78
N LEU A 206 -16.69 -3.05 12.54
CA LEU A 206 -16.24 -2.13 11.49
C LEU A 206 -17.16 -0.89 11.41
N ASP A 207 -16.56 0.28 11.14
CA ASP A 207 -17.19 1.60 11.10
C ASP A 207 -17.75 2.13 12.44
N ARG A 208 -17.51 1.44 13.56
CA ARG A 208 -17.83 1.96 14.89
C ARG A 208 -16.62 2.64 15.55
N PRO A 209 -16.83 3.66 16.40
CA PRO A 209 -15.74 4.34 17.11
C PRO A 209 -14.89 3.43 17.99
N ASN A 210 -15.43 2.28 18.40
CA ASN A 210 -14.78 1.28 19.23
C ASN A 210 -14.39 0.01 18.46
N ALA A 211 -14.28 0.10 17.12
CA ALA A 211 -13.84 -1.01 16.29
C ALA A 211 -12.51 -1.58 16.82
N ILE A 212 -12.39 -2.91 16.79
CA ILE A 212 -11.19 -3.62 17.23
C ILE A 212 -10.52 -4.20 16.00
N TRP A 213 -9.29 -3.77 15.74
CA TRP A 213 -8.45 -4.24 14.64
C TRP A 213 -7.40 -5.20 15.21
N LEU A 214 -7.29 -6.38 14.61
CA LEU A 214 -6.26 -7.38 14.89
C LEU A 214 -5.61 -7.75 13.56
N SER A 215 -4.34 -7.43 13.38
CA SER A 215 -3.55 -7.83 12.21
C SER A 215 -3.30 -9.34 12.26
N TYR A 216 -3.39 -9.99 11.10
CA TYR A 216 -2.81 -11.31 10.87
C TYR A 216 -1.49 -11.23 10.10
N GLY A 217 -0.92 -10.03 9.97
CA GLY A 217 0.41 -9.81 9.43
C GLY A 217 0.45 -9.14 8.07
N LYS A 218 1.66 -8.69 7.73
CA LYS A 218 2.00 -7.97 6.49
C LYS A 218 2.58 -8.91 5.45
N PHE A 219 2.18 -8.74 4.20
CA PHE A 219 2.59 -9.60 3.10
C PHE A 219 2.71 -8.82 1.79
N VAL A 220 3.51 -9.38 0.88
CA VAL A 220 3.70 -8.82 -0.46
C VAL A 220 3.53 -9.93 -1.50
N PRO A 221 2.83 -9.67 -2.62
CA PRO A 221 2.78 -10.63 -3.71
C PRO A 221 4.16 -10.72 -4.40
N ASP A 222 4.45 -11.88 -4.97
CA ASP A 222 5.63 -12.08 -5.82
C ASP A 222 5.46 -11.39 -7.20
N TRP A 223 6.48 -11.53 -8.05
CA TRP A 223 6.49 -10.97 -9.41
C TRP A 223 5.37 -11.53 -10.32
N THR A 224 4.73 -12.64 -9.94
CA THR A 224 3.56 -13.22 -10.62
C THR A 224 2.23 -12.75 -10.03
N SER A 225 2.25 -11.77 -9.10
CA SER A 225 1.11 -11.36 -8.27
C SER A 225 0.67 -12.38 -7.22
N ALA A 226 1.36 -13.51 -7.04
CA ALA A 226 0.94 -14.55 -6.09
C ALA A 226 1.37 -14.20 -4.67
N VAL A 227 0.45 -14.32 -3.72
CA VAL A 227 0.75 -14.32 -2.29
C VAL A 227 1.11 -15.76 -1.91
N ASN A 228 2.40 -16.07 -1.94
CA ASN A 228 2.94 -17.43 -1.83
C ASN A 228 4.10 -17.54 -0.83
N GLN A 229 4.14 -16.60 0.11
CA GLN A 229 5.08 -16.56 1.23
C GLN A 229 4.27 -16.27 2.49
N PRO A 230 4.75 -16.71 3.67
CA PRO A 230 4.15 -16.32 4.94
C PRO A 230 4.22 -14.80 5.13
N ASP A 231 3.32 -14.28 5.95
CA ASP A 231 3.44 -12.90 6.45
C ASP A 231 4.63 -12.74 7.43
N ASP A 232 4.82 -11.53 7.94
CA ASP A 232 5.91 -11.19 8.86
C ASP A 232 5.69 -11.63 10.33
N THR A 233 4.52 -12.19 10.65
CA THR A 233 4.15 -12.68 11.98
C THR A 233 4.19 -14.21 12.11
N GLY A 234 4.11 -14.94 10.99
CA GLY A 234 4.18 -16.40 10.94
C GLY A 234 2.85 -17.02 11.36
N TRP A 235 2.83 -17.82 12.43
CA TRP A 235 1.56 -18.26 13.02
C TRP A 235 0.86 -17.18 13.83
N GLY A 236 1.54 -16.07 14.10
CA GLY A 236 1.10 -15.05 15.03
C GLY A 236 1.11 -15.47 16.51
N PRO A 237 1.13 -14.49 17.43
CA PRO A 237 1.40 -14.73 18.84
C PRO A 237 0.27 -15.43 19.62
N PHE A 238 -0.91 -15.58 19.01
CA PHE A 238 -2.10 -16.17 19.67
C PHE A 238 -2.50 -17.56 19.13
N SER A 239 -1.68 -18.14 18.25
CA SER A 239 -1.91 -19.44 17.60
C SER A 239 -1.80 -20.66 18.51
N GLY A 240 -1.56 -20.48 19.81
CA GLY A 240 -1.33 -21.59 20.74
C GLY A 240 -0.04 -22.39 20.52
N VAL A 241 0.77 -22.05 19.51
CA VAL A 241 2.11 -22.58 19.34
C VAL A 241 3.11 -21.78 20.19
N LEU A 242 4.02 -22.48 20.88
CA LEU A 242 5.01 -21.83 21.76
C LEU A 242 6.14 -21.13 20.99
N ASP A 243 6.48 -21.59 19.79
CA ASP A 243 7.48 -20.99 18.89
C ASP A 243 6.83 -20.57 17.56
N PHE A 244 5.85 -19.67 17.64
CA PHE A 244 5.01 -19.22 16.52
C PHE A 244 5.79 -18.59 15.35
N ARG A 245 7.02 -18.10 15.57
CA ARG A 245 7.89 -17.54 14.52
C ARG A 245 8.71 -18.58 13.77
N ARG A 246 8.89 -19.78 14.33
CA ARG A 246 9.75 -20.84 13.73
C ARG A 246 9.00 -22.13 13.42
N ALA A 247 7.77 -22.27 13.87
CA ALA A 247 6.90 -23.36 13.43
C ALA A 247 6.66 -23.22 11.92
N ARG A 248 7.29 -24.06 11.10
CA ARG A 248 7.36 -23.91 9.63
C ARG A 248 6.20 -24.59 8.89
N LEU A 249 5.02 -24.64 9.48
CA LEU A 249 3.95 -25.50 8.97
C LEU A 249 3.00 -24.80 7.97
N GLU A 250 3.01 -23.46 7.84
CA GLU A 250 2.09 -22.75 6.95
C GLU A 250 2.81 -21.75 6.04
N ASP A 251 2.53 -21.83 4.73
CA ASP A 251 3.23 -21.09 3.65
C ASP A 251 2.41 -19.91 3.09
N PHE A 252 1.29 -19.59 3.75
CA PHE A 252 0.38 -18.50 3.37
C PHE A 252 0.24 -17.49 4.51
N PRO A 253 -0.12 -16.23 4.23
CA PRO A 253 -0.44 -15.28 5.27
C PRO A 253 -1.66 -15.68 6.09
N GLY A 254 -1.59 -15.48 7.40
CA GLY A 254 -2.68 -15.78 8.33
C GLY A 254 -2.25 -15.87 9.79
N ASP A 255 -3.25 -15.89 10.67
CA ASP A 255 -3.07 -16.01 12.12
C ASP A 255 -4.26 -16.77 12.71
N ASP A 256 -4.04 -17.37 13.87
CA ASP A 256 -5.04 -18.06 14.66
C ASP A 256 -5.10 -17.45 16.07
N TRP A 257 -6.29 -17.19 16.59
CA TRP A 257 -6.47 -16.65 17.93
C TRP A 257 -7.09 -17.68 18.87
N ILE A 258 -6.33 -18.72 19.21
CA ILE A 258 -6.77 -19.83 20.07
C ILE A 258 -6.45 -19.57 21.54
N SER A 259 -5.23 -19.11 21.82
CA SER A 259 -4.73 -19.00 23.18
C SER A 259 -3.58 -18.01 23.31
N ASN A 260 -3.25 -17.60 24.53
CA ASN A 260 -2.19 -16.64 24.80
C ASN A 260 -1.08 -17.27 25.65
N PRO A 261 -0.31 -18.23 25.09
CA PRO A 261 0.68 -18.98 25.87
C PRO A 261 1.82 -18.08 26.38
N LEU A 262 2.08 -16.97 25.68
CA LEU A 262 3.12 -15.99 26.01
C LEU A 262 2.65 -14.90 26.97
N ARG A 263 1.38 -14.91 27.39
CA ARG A 263 0.77 -13.93 28.31
C ARG A 263 0.98 -12.48 27.85
N LEU A 264 0.92 -12.26 26.55
CA LEU A 264 0.98 -10.93 25.97
C LEU A 264 -0.24 -10.11 26.37
N PRO A 265 -0.17 -8.78 26.38
CA PRO A 265 -1.34 -7.94 26.57
C PRO A 265 -2.46 -8.37 25.61
N TRP A 266 -3.64 -8.63 26.16
CA TRP A 266 -4.83 -9.01 25.41
C TRP A 266 -6.00 -8.16 25.89
N ARG A 267 -6.91 -7.84 24.97
CA ARG A 267 -8.04 -7.00 25.31
C ARG A 267 -9.07 -7.78 26.13
N ALA A 268 -9.51 -7.20 27.23
CA ALA A 268 -10.46 -7.85 28.15
C ALA A 268 -11.87 -8.02 27.56
N ASP A 269 -12.19 -7.31 26.48
CA ASP A 269 -13.47 -7.40 25.75
C ASP A 269 -13.49 -8.51 24.69
N LEU A 270 -12.39 -9.26 24.55
CA LEU A 270 -12.24 -10.42 23.67
C LEU A 270 -11.90 -11.68 24.49
N THR A 271 -12.49 -12.81 24.10
CA THR A 271 -12.20 -14.12 24.68
C THR A 271 -11.44 -14.98 23.68
N LEU A 272 -10.50 -15.80 24.15
CA LEU A 272 -9.82 -16.81 23.35
C LEU A 272 -10.39 -18.20 23.68
N PRO A 273 -10.62 -19.09 22.70
CA PRO A 273 -10.51 -18.85 21.25
C PRO A 273 -11.52 -17.78 20.75
N LEU A 274 -11.16 -17.04 19.70
CA LEU A 274 -12.01 -15.99 19.13
C LEU A 274 -13.25 -16.57 18.43
N ASP A 275 -14.44 -16.12 18.82
CA ASP A 275 -15.65 -16.37 18.02
C ASP A 275 -15.72 -15.38 16.85
N LEU A 276 -15.09 -15.73 15.72
CA LEU A 276 -15.16 -14.92 14.49
C LEU A 276 -16.56 -14.96 13.84
N ARG A 277 -17.50 -15.77 14.34
CA ARG A 277 -18.91 -15.76 13.94
C ARG A 277 -19.79 -14.95 14.89
N GLU A 278 -19.19 -14.22 15.81
CA GLU A 278 -19.93 -13.44 16.79
C GLU A 278 -20.95 -12.52 16.10
N LYS A 279 -22.19 -12.57 16.60
CA LYS A 279 -23.29 -11.72 16.17
C LYS A 279 -23.64 -10.70 17.24
N ASP A 280 -24.07 -9.53 16.80
CA ASP A 280 -24.66 -8.54 17.70
C ASP A 280 -26.08 -8.96 18.13
N ALA A 281 -26.71 -8.17 19.02
CA ALA A 281 -28.06 -8.42 19.49
C ALA A 281 -29.13 -8.37 18.39
N GLN A 282 -28.80 -7.88 17.18
CA GLN A 282 -29.66 -7.86 16.00
C GLN A 282 -29.35 -9.01 15.03
N GLY A 283 -28.44 -9.92 15.39
CA GLY A 283 -28.07 -11.07 14.57
C GLY A 283 -27.12 -10.73 13.42
N ARG A 284 -26.49 -9.55 13.42
CA ARG A 284 -25.52 -9.14 12.39
C ARG A 284 -24.13 -9.60 12.77
N MET A 285 -23.37 -10.07 11.79
CA MET A 285 -21.96 -10.41 11.99
C MET A 285 -21.18 -9.19 12.48
N ARG A 286 -20.37 -9.38 13.50
CA ARG A 286 -19.53 -8.32 14.06
C ARG A 286 -18.15 -8.27 13.41
N TRP A 287 -17.67 -9.39 12.88
CA TRP A 287 -16.34 -9.48 12.30
C TRP A 287 -16.35 -9.30 10.78
N SER A 288 -15.34 -8.58 10.29
CA SER A 288 -15.00 -8.40 8.88
C SER A 288 -13.54 -8.75 8.65
N HIS A 289 -13.27 -9.31 7.47
CA HIS A 289 -11.95 -9.42 6.88
C HIS A 289 -11.64 -8.16 6.10
N VAL A 290 -10.46 -7.58 6.34
CA VAL A 290 -9.99 -6.39 5.63
C VAL A 290 -8.56 -6.62 5.19
N ILE A 291 -8.23 -6.24 3.95
CA ILE A 291 -6.84 -6.10 3.51
C ILE A 291 -6.61 -4.63 3.19
N THR A 292 -5.61 -4.05 3.85
CA THR A 292 -5.21 -2.66 3.67
C THR A 292 -3.94 -2.54 2.84
N ILE A 293 -3.66 -1.32 2.38
CA ILE A 293 -2.37 -0.94 1.81
C ILE A 293 -1.70 0.03 2.76
N GLU A 294 -0.60 -0.41 3.35
CA GLU A 294 0.09 0.26 4.46
C GLU A 294 1.43 0.82 3.98
N PRO A 295 1.93 1.92 4.58
CA PRO A 295 3.32 2.31 4.41
C PRO A 295 4.27 1.14 4.74
N ALA A 296 5.18 0.81 3.83
CA ALA A 296 6.09 -0.34 4.00
C ALA A 296 7.06 -0.19 5.19
N THR A 297 7.20 1.01 5.73
CA THR A 297 8.00 1.35 6.91
C THR A 297 7.29 1.05 8.23
N ASP A 298 5.97 0.80 8.23
CA ASP A 298 5.18 0.55 9.43
C ASP A 298 5.28 -0.91 9.92
N ARG A 299 6.51 -1.39 10.14
CA ARG A 299 6.78 -2.77 10.59
C ARG A 299 6.94 -2.80 12.10
N GLY A 300 5.97 -3.36 12.82
CA GLY A 300 6.09 -3.66 14.25
C GLY A 300 5.11 -2.94 15.17
N GLU A 301 3.94 -2.57 14.68
CA GLU A 301 2.84 -2.16 15.56
C GLU A 301 2.53 -3.29 16.58
N PRO A 302 2.29 -2.98 17.86
CA PRO A 302 1.84 -3.99 18.81
C PRO A 302 0.45 -4.50 18.42
N VAL A 303 0.26 -5.82 18.33
CA VAL A 303 -0.95 -6.58 17.92
C VAL A 303 -2.31 -6.15 18.52
N THR A 304 -2.30 -5.26 19.53
CA THR A 304 -3.51 -4.76 20.20
C THR A 304 -3.70 -3.24 20.14
N THR A 305 -2.76 -2.53 19.54
CA THR A 305 -2.79 -1.06 19.35
C THR A 305 -2.84 -0.65 17.88
N GLU A 306 -2.88 -1.64 17.01
CA GLU A 306 -2.82 -1.48 15.58
C GLU A 306 -4.04 -0.70 15.10
N ARG A 307 -3.77 0.30 14.25
CA ARG A 307 -4.82 1.07 13.62
C ARG A 307 -4.47 1.10 12.14
N PRO A 308 -5.31 0.49 11.30
CA PRO A 308 -5.02 0.38 9.88
C PRO A 308 -4.77 1.76 9.27
N PHE A 309 -3.90 1.81 8.28
CA PHE A 309 -3.85 2.94 7.39
C PHE A 309 -5.09 2.96 6.51
N VAL A 310 -5.46 4.18 6.13
CA VAL A 310 -6.77 4.53 5.55
C VAL A 310 -7.10 3.91 4.18
N LEU A 311 -6.18 3.15 3.58
CA LEU A 311 -6.39 2.49 2.30
C LEU A 311 -6.94 1.08 2.53
N HIS A 312 -8.26 0.91 2.46
CA HIS A 312 -8.95 -0.37 2.70
C HIS A 312 -9.57 -0.92 1.39
N PRO A 313 -8.76 -1.36 0.41
CA PRO A 313 -9.29 -1.78 -0.88
C PRO A 313 -10.13 -3.06 -0.82
N TYR A 314 -9.96 -3.92 0.18
CA TYR A 314 -10.70 -5.18 0.30
C TYR A 314 -11.35 -5.28 1.68
N VAL A 315 -12.66 -5.49 1.72
CA VAL A 315 -13.48 -5.49 2.93
C VAL A 315 -14.61 -6.50 2.75
N ASP A 316 -14.55 -7.64 3.43
CA ASP A 316 -15.55 -8.69 3.27
C ASP A 316 -16.05 -9.17 4.63
N ALA A 317 -17.36 -9.25 4.80
CA ALA A 317 -17.93 -9.83 6.01
C ALA A 317 -17.65 -11.34 6.04
N PHE A 318 -17.43 -11.90 7.24
CA PHE A 318 -17.25 -13.34 7.38
C PHE A 318 -18.47 -14.15 6.96
N GLY A 319 -19.67 -13.63 7.19
CA GLY A 319 -20.93 -14.29 6.85
C GLY A 319 -21.14 -15.63 7.57
N ASP A 320 -22.29 -16.25 7.31
CA ASP A 320 -22.77 -17.42 8.08
C ASP A 320 -22.25 -18.78 7.59
N LEU A 321 -21.38 -18.79 6.58
CA LEU A 321 -20.94 -20.03 5.92
C LEU A 321 -20.13 -20.94 6.86
N GLY A 322 -20.26 -22.26 6.70
CA GLY A 322 -19.58 -23.30 7.49
C GLY A 322 -18.04 -23.22 7.52
N PRO A 323 -17.38 -23.94 8.43
CA PRO A 323 -15.93 -24.17 8.36
C PRO A 323 -15.57 -24.79 7.00
N GLY A 324 -14.41 -24.43 6.45
CA GLY A 324 -13.95 -24.97 5.16
C GLY A 324 -14.74 -24.51 3.93
N ILE A 325 -15.65 -23.53 4.06
CA ILE A 325 -16.27 -22.85 2.92
C ILE A 325 -15.45 -21.60 2.56
N ALA A 326 -15.07 -21.50 1.29
CA ALA A 326 -14.28 -20.39 0.80
C ALA A 326 -15.09 -19.09 0.78
N ARG A 327 -14.45 -17.99 1.16
CA ARG A 327 -15.02 -16.64 1.12
C ARG A 327 -14.26 -15.84 0.09
N THR A 328 -14.98 -15.25 -0.86
CA THR A 328 -14.36 -14.43 -1.90
C THR A 328 -13.90 -13.10 -1.30
N ILE A 329 -12.71 -12.67 -1.69
CA ILE A 329 -12.19 -11.33 -1.40
C ILE A 329 -12.68 -10.40 -2.51
N THR A 330 -13.23 -9.25 -2.16
CA THR A 330 -13.84 -8.31 -3.10
C THR A 330 -13.21 -6.93 -2.97
N ALA A 331 -12.86 -6.32 -4.11
CA ALA A 331 -12.36 -4.95 -4.12
C ALA A 331 -13.50 -3.93 -4.04
N HIS A 332 -13.34 -2.93 -3.15
CA HIS A 332 -14.24 -1.80 -2.95
C HIS A 332 -13.57 -0.52 -3.45
N LEU A 333 -13.41 -0.41 -4.78
CA LEU A 333 -12.60 0.63 -5.40
C LEU A 333 -13.17 2.04 -5.23
N GLU A 334 -14.46 2.15 -4.90
CA GLU A 334 -15.14 3.41 -4.63
C GLU A 334 -14.60 4.12 -3.38
N THR A 335 -13.99 3.37 -2.45
CA THR A 335 -13.36 3.88 -1.22
C THR A 335 -11.94 4.37 -1.46
N MET A 336 -11.33 4.02 -2.59
CA MET A 336 -9.96 4.40 -2.90
C MET A 336 -9.84 5.90 -3.20
N PRO A 337 -8.74 6.54 -2.75
CA PRO A 337 -8.44 7.92 -3.07
C PRO A 337 -8.51 8.26 -4.55
N ARG A 338 -9.01 9.45 -4.85
CA ARG A 338 -9.07 10.05 -6.18
C ARG A 338 -9.06 11.56 -6.11
N GLY A 339 -8.75 12.22 -7.21
CA GLY A 339 -8.84 13.67 -7.29
C GLY A 339 -8.75 14.19 -8.72
N THR A 340 -8.81 15.51 -8.86
CA THR A 340 -8.58 16.23 -10.10
C THR A 340 -7.76 17.48 -9.83
N ALA A 341 -7.03 17.93 -10.85
CA ALA A 341 -6.28 19.19 -10.79
C ALA A 341 -6.45 19.98 -12.10
N ASP A 342 -6.75 21.27 -11.99
CA ASP A 342 -6.70 22.22 -13.10
C ASP A 342 -5.53 23.20 -12.91
N VAL A 343 -4.67 23.34 -13.92
CA VAL A 343 -3.54 24.26 -13.97
C VAL A 343 -3.94 25.50 -14.77
N ARG A 344 -3.76 26.69 -14.19
CA ARG A 344 -4.21 27.98 -14.73
C ARG A 344 -3.15 29.05 -14.73
#